data_AF-A0A2W5EAH4-F1
#
_entry.id   AF-A0A2W5EAH4-F1
#
_cell.length_a   1.000
_cell.length_b   1.000
_cell.length_c   1.000
_cell.angle_alpha   90.00
_cell.angle_beta   90.00
_cell.angle_gamma   90.00
#
_symmetry.space_group_name_H-M   'P 1'
#
loop_
_entity.id
_entity.type
_entity.pdbx_description
1 polymer ?
#
loop_
_entity_poly.entity_id
_entity_poly.type
_entity_poly.pdbx_seq_one_letter_code
_entity_poly.pdbx_strand_id
1 'polypeptide(L)'
;MQFQIPIHIPQLQPSISYEDNILLMGSCFTEHIGKFLEEDKFNIVQNPFGIVFDPETLSKSIVDLMEENYIDESELFQQDGIWHHWKFHSRYSGLDKAKVLEGMNESIKKGHDFLKKADWLILTLGTSYVYRLKETNQDLLSKNAELQNRVLVLESYIHKMSTDSIKTNAVLQDSLPHKHYDYIIGRVINNSISQVKNYITINGGSKNGLHSDMGVISQQGIVGIVRTVSDNY
;
A
#
# COMPACT_ATOMS: atom_id res chain seq x y z
N MET A 1 32.16 22.90 26.20
CA MET A 1 31.46 22.37 25.01
C MET A 1 30.11 21.86 25.47
N GLN A 2 29.05 22.18 24.74
CA GLN A 2 27.69 21.73 25.02
C GLN A 2 27.37 20.60 24.04
N PHE A 3 27.37 19.35 24.54
CA PHE A 3 27.21 18.14 23.72
C PHE A 3 25.75 17.73 23.51
N GLN A 4 24.80 18.51 24.03
CA GLN A 4 23.37 18.24 23.94
C GLN A 4 22.64 19.53 23.59
N ILE A 5 21.70 19.41 22.66
CA ILE A 5 20.75 20.48 22.36
C ILE A 5 19.72 20.48 23.51
N PRO A 6 19.53 21.59 24.23
CA PRO A 6 18.43 21.69 25.18
C PRO A 6 17.12 21.68 24.38
N ILE A 7 16.42 20.56 24.41
CA ILE A 7 15.09 20.43 23.80
C ILE A 7 14.06 20.80 24.87
N HIS A 8 13.31 21.87 24.62
CA HIS A 8 12.15 22.21 25.43
C HIS A 8 10.91 21.55 24.81
N ILE A 9 10.43 20.49 25.43
CA ILE A 9 9.23 19.79 24.97
C ILE A 9 8.02 20.49 25.62
N PRO A 10 7.14 21.15 24.84
CA PRO A 10 5.95 21.76 25.39
C PRO A 10 5.04 20.68 26.00
N GLN A 11 4.40 20.99 27.13
CA GLN A 11 3.41 20.10 27.70
C GLN A 11 2.19 19.98 26.78
N LEU A 12 1.68 18.76 26.63
CA LEU A 12 0.45 18.50 25.91
C LEU A 12 -0.72 19.17 26.65
N GLN A 13 -1.52 19.96 25.92
CA GLN A 13 -2.74 20.56 26.44
C GLN A 13 -3.91 20.24 25.51
N PRO A 14 -4.96 19.53 25.97
CA PRO A 14 -5.10 18.96 27.31
C PRO A 14 -4.10 17.82 27.60
N SER A 15 -3.77 17.60 28.87
CA SER A 15 -2.96 16.45 29.29
C SER A 15 -3.81 15.18 29.29
N ILE A 16 -3.18 14.04 29.01
CA ILE A 16 -3.83 12.73 29.15
C ILE A 16 -4.19 12.49 30.62
N SER A 17 -5.44 12.13 30.88
CA SER A 17 -5.99 11.86 32.20
C SER A 17 -6.31 10.37 32.39
N TYR A 18 -6.57 9.94 33.63
CA TYR A 18 -6.99 8.56 33.93
C TYR A 18 -8.40 8.22 33.45
N GLU A 19 -9.22 9.22 33.16
CA GLU A 19 -10.58 9.02 32.63
C GLU A 19 -10.57 8.76 31.11
N ASP A 20 -9.45 9.09 30.46
CA ASP A 20 -9.32 9.01 29.01
C ASP A 20 -9.17 7.57 28.52
N ASN A 21 -9.82 7.29 27.39
CA ASN A 21 -9.70 6.04 26.65
C ASN A 21 -8.61 6.20 25.58
N ILE A 22 -7.51 5.43 25.68
CA ILE A 22 -6.35 5.58 24.79
C ILE A 22 -6.22 4.35 23.89
N LEU A 23 -6.38 4.56 22.58
CA LEU A 23 -6.08 3.54 21.59
C LEU A 23 -4.67 3.77 21.04
N LEU A 24 -3.78 2.80 21.20
CA LEU A 24 -2.43 2.85 20.66
C LEU A 24 -2.29 1.86 19.52
N MET A 25 -1.75 2.30 18.38
CA MET A 25 -1.50 1.43 17.23
C MET A 25 -0.14 1.72 16.59
N GLY A 26 0.55 0.68 16.12
CA GLY A 26 1.80 0.81 15.38
C GLY A 26 2.90 -0.16 15.81
N SER A 27 4.12 0.34 15.84
CA SER A 27 5.37 -0.40 16.02
C SER A 27 5.52 -1.03 17.42
N CYS A 28 6.64 -1.71 17.67
CA CYS A 28 6.99 -2.23 19.00
C CYS A 28 7.02 -1.15 20.10
N PHE A 29 7.22 0.12 19.73
CA PHE A 29 7.16 1.23 20.68
C PHE A 29 5.76 1.37 21.31
N THR A 30 4.71 1.12 20.52
CA THR A 30 3.33 1.07 21.03
C THR A 30 3.17 0.01 22.11
N GLU A 31 3.73 -1.19 21.95
CA GLU A 31 3.61 -2.23 22.97
C GLU A 31 4.36 -1.89 24.26
N HIS A 32 5.51 -1.22 24.14
CA HIS A 32 6.28 -0.80 25.31
C HIS A 32 5.57 0.32 26.08
N ILE A 33 5.12 1.36 25.38
CA ILE A 33 4.40 2.49 26.00
C ILE A 33 3.02 2.06 26.50
N GLY A 34 2.30 1.24 25.74
CA GLY A 34 1.01 0.74 26.17
C GLY A 34 1.13 -0.15 27.40
N LYS A 35 2.14 -1.03 27.49
CA LYS A 35 2.39 -1.79 28.72
C LYS A 35 2.66 -0.88 29.93
N PHE A 36 3.47 0.18 29.75
CA PHE A 36 3.71 1.16 30.80
C PHE A 36 2.41 1.85 31.27
N LEU A 37 1.56 2.28 30.32
CA LEU A 37 0.26 2.89 30.64
C LEU A 37 -0.71 1.90 31.31
N GLU A 38 -0.73 0.64 30.89
CA GLU A 38 -1.55 -0.41 31.46
C GLU A 38 -1.13 -0.76 32.90
N GLU A 39 0.17 -0.82 33.17
CA GLU A 39 0.73 -1.02 34.52
C GLU A 39 0.30 0.12 35.45
N ASP A 40 0.27 1.35 34.95
CA ASP A 40 -0.20 2.56 35.64
C ASP A 40 -1.73 2.72 35.68
N LYS A 41 -2.50 1.73 35.21
CA LYS A 41 -3.98 1.67 35.25
C LYS A 41 -4.71 2.65 34.33
N PHE A 42 -4.05 3.18 33.30
CA PHE A 42 -4.78 3.86 32.23
C PHE A 42 -5.68 2.89 31.47
N ASN A 43 -6.81 3.39 30.99
CA ASN A 43 -7.73 2.59 30.20
C ASN A 43 -7.28 2.59 28.73
N ILE A 44 -6.67 1.49 28.30
CA ILE A 44 -6.07 1.41 26.97
C ILE A 44 -6.50 0.19 26.18
N VAL A 45 -6.41 0.30 24.85
CA VAL A 45 -6.28 -0.83 23.94
C VAL A 45 -5.04 -0.58 23.08
N GLN A 46 -4.23 -1.62 22.88
CA GLN A 46 -3.04 -1.53 22.05
C GLN A 46 -3.08 -2.56 20.92
N ASN A 47 -2.66 -2.15 19.72
CA ASN A 47 -2.39 -2.98 18.56
C ASN A 47 -3.43 -4.11 18.31
N PRO A 48 -4.69 -3.78 17.92
CA PRO A 48 -5.72 -4.78 17.64
C PRO A 48 -5.37 -5.82 16.55
N PHE A 49 -4.44 -5.49 15.65
CA PHE A 49 -3.92 -6.40 14.61
C PHE A 49 -2.51 -6.93 14.95
N GLY A 50 -1.99 -6.58 16.13
CA GLY A 50 -0.58 -6.72 16.49
C GLY A 50 0.31 -5.61 15.93
N ILE A 51 1.62 -5.82 15.97
CA ILE A 51 2.60 -4.80 15.60
C ILE A 51 2.53 -4.52 14.09
N VAL A 52 2.35 -3.24 13.74
CA VAL A 52 2.33 -2.76 12.36
C VAL A 52 3.35 -1.64 12.21
N PHE A 53 4.26 -1.75 11.24
CA PHE A 53 5.37 -0.81 11.10
C PHE A 53 5.11 0.27 10.04
N ASP A 54 4.39 -0.07 8.97
CA ASP A 54 4.24 0.80 7.81
C ASP A 54 2.92 1.59 7.84
N PRO A 55 2.91 2.85 7.34
CA PRO A 55 1.71 3.70 7.37
C PRO A 55 0.52 3.16 6.58
N GLU A 56 0.76 2.41 5.50
CA GLU A 56 -0.30 1.94 4.62
C GLU A 56 -1.12 0.84 5.30
N THR A 57 -0.44 -0.18 5.86
CA THR A 57 -1.08 -1.25 6.62
C THR A 57 -1.77 -0.69 7.86
N LEU A 58 -1.14 0.25 8.56
CA LEU A 58 -1.74 0.88 9.73
C LEU A 58 -3.03 1.61 9.38
N SER A 59 -3.02 2.37 8.28
CA SER A 59 -4.23 3.05 7.78
C SER A 59 -5.34 2.05 7.42
N LYS A 60 -5.01 0.95 6.74
CA LYS A 60 -5.99 -0.12 6.43
C LYS A 60 -6.57 -0.75 7.69
N SER A 61 -5.72 -1.05 8.69
CA SER A 61 -6.17 -1.57 9.97
C SER A 61 -7.13 -0.61 10.69
N ILE A 62 -6.86 0.70 10.65
CA ILE A 62 -7.78 1.70 11.23
C ILE A 62 -9.11 1.72 10.48
N VAL A 63 -9.09 1.69 9.15
CA VAL A 63 -10.32 1.60 8.33
C VAL A 63 -11.09 0.32 8.64
N ASP A 64 -10.41 -0.82 8.74
CA ASP A 64 -11.03 -2.10 9.11
C ASP A 64 -11.70 -2.02 10.51
N LEU A 65 -11.09 -1.31 11.47
CA LEU A 65 -11.74 -1.04 12.76
C LEU A 65 -12.92 -0.09 12.63
N MET A 66 -12.87 0.92 11.75
CA MET A 66 -13.98 1.87 11.59
C MET A 66 -15.20 1.22 10.93
N GLU A 67 -14.97 0.40 9.92
CA GLU A 67 -16.01 -0.27 9.13
C GLU A 67 -16.46 -1.61 9.72
N GLU A 68 -15.78 -2.10 10.76
CA GLU A 68 -16.05 -3.41 11.37
C GLU A 68 -15.82 -4.58 10.39
N ASN A 69 -14.75 -4.49 9.59
CA ASN A 69 -14.39 -5.50 8.59
C ASN A 69 -13.77 -6.73 9.26
N TYR A 70 -14.58 -7.78 9.43
CA TYR A 70 -14.16 -9.08 9.95
C TYR A 70 -13.38 -9.91 8.92
N ILE A 71 -12.52 -10.78 9.43
CA ILE A 71 -11.77 -11.76 8.63
C ILE A 71 -12.67 -12.93 8.29
N ASP A 72 -12.63 -13.36 7.03
CA ASP A 72 -13.28 -14.57 6.55
C ASP A 72 -12.35 -15.79 6.70
N GLU A 73 -12.94 -16.97 6.90
CA GLU A 73 -12.20 -18.22 7.08
C GLU A 73 -11.36 -18.61 5.84
N SER A 74 -11.73 -18.11 4.65
CA SER A 74 -11.00 -18.34 3.39
C SER A 74 -9.75 -17.48 3.24
N GLU A 75 -9.62 -16.40 4.01
CA GLU A 75 -8.43 -15.52 4.00
C GLU A 75 -7.27 -16.09 4.84
N LEU A 76 -7.56 -17.08 5.70
CA LEU A 76 -6.56 -17.78 6.49
C LEU A 76 -5.76 -18.74 5.61
N PHE A 77 -4.44 -18.70 5.75
CA PHE A 77 -3.53 -19.63 5.11
C PHE A 77 -2.75 -20.43 6.15
N GLN A 78 -2.33 -21.65 5.78
CA GLN A 78 -1.56 -22.51 6.66
C GLN A 78 -0.11 -22.61 6.18
N GLN A 79 0.83 -22.44 7.10
CA GLN A 79 2.25 -22.68 6.88
C GLN A 79 2.80 -23.51 8.05
N ASP A 80 3.49 -24.61 7.74
CA ASP A 80 4.10 -25.50 8.74
C ASP A 80 3.11 -25.99 9.82
N GLY A 81 1.84 -26.19 9.44
CA GLY A 81 0.77 -26.62 10.34
C GLY A 81 0.13 -25.49 11.17
N ILE A 82 0.62 -24.26 11.04
CA ILE A 82 0.14 -23.08 11.78
C ILE A 82 -0.72 -22.22 10.84
N TRP A 83 -1.86 -21.76 11.33
CA TRP A 83 -2.77 -20.85 10.63
C TRP A 83 -2.38 -19.40 10.84
N HIS A 84 -2.36 -18.64 9.76
CA HIS A 84 -1.92 -17.25 9.69
C HIS A 84 -2.88 -16.41 8.86
N HIS A 85 -2.77 -15.08 9.03
CA HIS A 85 -3.47 -14.11 8.21
C HIS A 85 -2.53 -12.94 7.89
N TRP A 86 -2.51 -12.45 6.66
CA TRP A 86 -1.53 -11.45 6.21
C TRP A 86 -1.66 -10.09 6.90
N LYS A 87 -2.86 -9.74 7.39
CA LYS A 87 -3.10 -8.50 8.15
C LYS A 87 -2.70 -8.59 9.62
N PHE A 88 -2.58 -9.79 10.18
CA PHE A 88 -2.37 -9.98 11.62
C PHE A 88 -0.94 -10.39 11.93
N HIS A 89 -0.41 -9.84 13.02
CA HIS A 89 0.86 -10.28 13.58
C HIS A 89 0.77 -11.76 14.01
N SER A 90 1.90 -12.47 13.95
CA SER A 90 2.01 -13.91 14.26
C SER A 90 1.57 -14.31 15.67
N ARG A 91 1.37 -13.34 16.58
CA ARG A 91 0.79 -13.58 17.92
C ARG A 91 -0.64 -14.13 17.89
N TYR A 92 -1.36 -13.90 16.79
CA TYR A 92 -2.71 -14.44 16.56
C TYR A 92 -2.68 -15.80 15.86
N SER A 93 -1.52 -16.28 15.44
CA SER A 93 -1.37 -17.54 14.72
C SER A 93 -1.42 -18.74 15.65
N GLY A 94 -1.91 -19.87 15.16
CA GLY A 94 -2.13 -21.05 15.98
C GLY A 94 -2.47 -22.31 15.18
N LEU A 95 -2.54 -23.45 15.86
CA LEU A 95 -2.80 -24.75 15.23
C LEU A 95 -4.28 -24.98 14.89
N ASP A 96 -5.18 -24.32 15.62
CA ASP A 96 -6.63 -24.47 15.48
C ASP A 96 -7.20 -23.29 14.68
N LYS A 97 -7.63 -23.58 13.45
CA LYS A 97 -8.13 -22.57 12.51
C LYS A 97 -9.30 -21.76 13.09
N ALA A 98 -10.24 -22.42 13.77
CA ALA A 98 -11.43 -21.77 14.30
C ALA A 98 -11.08 -20.80 15.42
N LYS A 99 -10.18 -21.19 16.34
CA LYS A 99 -9.71 -20.32 17.42
C LYS A 99 -8.90 -19.13 16.92
N VAL A 100 -8.11 -19.33 15.85
CA VAL A 100 -7.35 -18.26 15.21
C VAL A 100 -8.29 -17.22 14.61
N LEU A 101 -9.31 -17.66 13.85
CA LEU A 101 -10.32 -16.79 13.28
C LEU A 101 -11.09 -16.02 14.37
N GLU A 102 -11.54 -16.74 15.40
CA GLU A 102 -12.26 -16.17 16.55
C GLU A 102 -11.41 -15.09 17.23
N GLY A 103 -10.16 -15.39 17.58
CA GLY A 103 -9.28 -14.43 18.24
C GLY A 103 -8.98 -13.18 17.41
N MET A 104 -8.87 -13.30 16.08
CA MET A 104 -8.71 -12.15 15.19
C MET A 104 -9.98 -11.28 15.17
N ASN A 105 -11.15 -11.90 15.00
CA ASN A 105 -12.43 -11.19 14.92
C ASN A 105 -12.85 -10.58 16.27
N GLU A 106 -12.58 -11.24 17.39
CA GLU A 106 -12.74 -10.67 18.73
C GLU A 106 -11.85 -9.44 18.94
N SER A 107 -10.61 -9.49 18.44
CA SER A 107 -9.68 -8.36 18.53
C SER A 107 -10.16 -7.16 17.69
N ILE A 108 -10.68 -7.40 16.48
CA ILE A 108 -11.32 -6.38 15.64
C ILE A 108 -12.51 -5.76 16.37
N LYS A 109 -13.41 -6.59 16.90
CA LYS A 109 -14.59 -6.12 17.62
C LYS A 109 -14.23 -5.28 18.83
N LYS A 110 -13.30 -5.76 19.67
CA LYS A 110 -12.78 -5.00 20.82
C LYS A 110 -12.16 -3.68 20.39
N GLY A 111 -11.39 -3.68 19.31
CA GLY A 111 -10.78 -2.48 18.73
C GLY A 111 -11.83 -1.49 18.22
N HIS A 112 -12.85 -1.96 17.50
CA HIS A 112 -13.96 -1.17 16.98
C HIS A 112 -14.76 -0.50 18.10
N ASP A 113 -15.19 -1.29 19.09
CA ASP A 113 -15.94 -0.82 20.24
C ASP A 113 -15.13 0.20 21.07
N PHE A 114 -13.81 -0.01 21.16
CA PHE A 114 -12.93 0.92 21.86
C PHE A 114 -12.67 2.20 21.06
N LEU A 115 -12.47 2.11 19.75
CA LEU A 115 -12.24 3.25 18.86
C LEU A 115 -13.40 4.25 18.91
N LYS A 116 -14.66 3.76 19.00
CA LYS A 116 -15.86 4.62 19.13
C LYS A 116 -15.87 5.52 20.36
N LYS A 117 -15.16 5.13 21.42
CA LYS A 117 -15.10 5.85 22.70
C LYS A 117 -13.70 6.40 23.00
N ALA A 118 -12.76 6.28 22.07
CA ALA A 118 -11.38 6.69 22.29
C ALA A 118 -11.29 8.23 22.34
N ASP A 119 -10.70 8.74 23.41
CA ASP A 119 -10.36 10.16 23.56
C ASP A 119 -9.03 10.47 22.86
N TRP A 120 -8.12 9.49 22.84
CA TRP A 120 -6.81 9.59 22.21
C TRP A 120 -6.53 8.42 21.28
N LEU A 121 -6.03 8.74 20.09
CA LEU A 121 -5.43 7.79 19.15
C LEU A 121 -3.94 8.10 19.02
N ILE A 122 -3.08 7.18 19.49
CA ILE A 122 -1.62 7.32 19.42
C ILE A 122 -1.09 6.36 18.36
N LEU A 123 -0.43 6.93 17.34
CA LEU A 123 0.12 6.18 16.22
C LEU A 123 1.66 6.21 16.24
N THR A 124 2.30 5.04 16.19
CA THR A 124 3.76 4.93 16.17
C THR A 124 4.24 4.27 14.88
N LEU A 125 4.69 5.09 13.93
CA LEU A 125 5.19 4.63 12.63
C LEU A 125 6.64 4.14 12.76
N GLY A 126 6.94 2.97 12.19
CA GLY A 126 8.23 2.30 12.35
C GLY A 126 9.06 2.17 11.07
N THR A 127 8.47 2.32 9.89
CA THR A 127 9.19 2.18 8.61
C THR A 127 8.46 2.89 7.46
N SER A 128 9.19 3.25 6.40
CA SER A 128 8.62 3.69 5.12
C SER A 128 8.54 2.56 4.08
N TYR A 129 8.91 1.32 4.45
CA TYR A 129 8.90 0.16 3.56
C TYR A 129 7.63 -0.67 3.76
N VAL A 130 6.93 -0.97 2.65
CA VAL A 130 5.72 -1.80 2.64
C VAL A 130 5.99 -3.11 1.89
N TYR A 131 5.56 -4.23 2.47
CA TYR A 131 5.63 -5.54 1.82
C TYR A 131 4.29 -5.87 1.17
N ARG A 132 4.34 -6.37 -0.07
CA ARG A 132 3.15 -6.75 -0.84
C ARG A 132 3.30 -8.17 -1.37
N LEU A 133 2.20 -8.93 -1.33
CA LEU A 133 2.16 -10.26 -1.94
C LEU A 133 2.44 -10.15 -3.44
N LYS A 134 3.38 -10.97 -3.92
CA LYS A 134 3.86 -10.89 -5.31
C LYS A 134 2.75 -11.17 -6.31
N GLU A 135 1.90 -12.16 -6.03
CA GLU A 135 0.78 -12.57 -6.89
C GLU A 135 -0.31 -11.50 -6.95
N THR A 136 -0.76 -10.99 -5.79
CA THR A 136 -1.72 -9.87 -5.72
C THR A 136 -1.19 -8.64 -6.47
N ASN A 137 0.11 -8.35 -6.36
CA ASN A 137 0.70 -7.23 -7.09
C ASN A 137 0.71 -7.48 -8.61
N GLN A 138 0.94 -8.71 -9.07
CA GLN A 138 0.86 -9.06 -10.48
C GLN A 138 -0.57 -8.94 -11.05
N ASP A 139 -1.57 -9.40 -10.29
CA ASP A 139 -2.98 -9.26 -10.68
C ASP A 139 -3.40 -7.79 -10.76
N LEU A 140 -3.05 -7.00 -9.73
CA LEU A 140 -3.31 -5.55 -9.71
C LEU A 140 -2.60 -4.82 -10.86
N LEU A 141 -1.38 -5.20 -11.22
CA LEU A 141 -0.67 -4.61 -12.36
C LEU A 141 -1.36 -4.95 -13.68
N SER A 142 -1.81 -6.20 -13.85
CA SER A 142 -2.56 -6.65 -15.02
C SER A 142 -3.88 -5.89 -15.16
N LYS A 143 -4.62 -5.75 -14.06
CA LYS A 143 -5.88 -5.00 -14.06
C LYS A 143 -5.68 -3.51 -14.34
N ASN A 144 -4.64 -2.91 -13.78
CA ASN A 144 -4.31 -1.52 -14.06
C ASN A 144 -3.95 -1.28 -15.53
N ALA A 145 -3.18 -2.18 -16.15
CA ALA A 145 -2.87 -2.09 -17.58
C ALA A 145 -4.14 -2.18 -18.46
N GLU A 146 -5.06 -3.10 -18.14
CA GLU A 146 -6.36 -3.22 -18.82
C GLU A 146 -7.19 -1.93 -18.68
N LEU A 147 -7.29 -1.39 -17.46
CA LEU A 147 -8.05 -0.17 -17.18
C LEU A 147 -7.45 1.04 -17.91
N GLN A 148 -6.13 1.20 -17.91
CA GLN A 148 -5.45 2.27 -18.64
C GLN A 148 -5.73 2.18 -20.15
N ASN A 149 -5.71 0.97 -20.72
CA ASN A 149 -6.07 0.76 -22.12
C ASN A 149 -7.51 1.21 -22.42
N ARG A 150 -8.46 0.87 -21.56
CA ARG A 150 -9.85 1.29 -21.72
C ARG A 150 -10.00 2.80 -21.64
N VAL A 151 -9.31 3.45 -20.70
CA VAL A 151 -9.32 4.92 -20.57
C VAL A 151 -8.79 5.58 -21.84
N LEU A 152 -7.65 5.13 -22.36
CA LEU A 152 -7.08 5.69 -23.61
C LEU A 152 -8.02 5.52 -24.81
N VAL A 153 -8.64 4.35 -24.94
CA VAL A 153 -9.62 4.11 -26.01
C VAL A 153 -10.78 5.10 -25.89
N LEU A 154 -11.34 5.27 -24.69
CA LEU A 154 -12.44 6.22 -24.45
C LEU A 154 -12.03 7.67 -24.72
N GLU A 155 -10.85 8.09 -24.27
CA GLU A 155 -10.31 9.43 -24.55
C GLU A 155 -10.15 9.68 -26.06
N SER A 156 -9.71 8.67 -26.81
CA SER A 156 -9.60 8.77 -28.27
C SER A 156 -10.96 8.95 -28.95
N TYR A 157 -12.00 8.25 -28.47
CA TYR A 157 -13.37 8.41 -28.95
C TYR A 157 -13.93 9.80 -28.65
N ILE A 158 -13.72 10.30 -27.42
CA ILE A 158 -14.16 11.65 -27.02
C ILE A 158 -13.45 12.71 -27.85
N HIS A 159 -12.13 12.57 -28.06
CA HIS A 159 -11.36 13.52 -28.86
C HIS A 159 -11.91 13.59 -30.29
N LYS A 160 -12.17 12.44 -30.92
CA LYS A 160 -12.77 12.37 -32.26
C LYS A 160 -14.14 13.02 -32.34
N MET A 161 -14.99 12.83 -31.33
CA MET A 161 -16.30 13.49 -31.24
C MET A 161 -16.19 15.00 -31.02
N SER A 162 -15.17 15.48 -30.30
CA SER A 162 -14.94 16.90 -30.05
C SER A 162 -14.36 17.65 -31.25
N THR A 163 -13.63 16.95 -32.14
CA THR A 163 -13.04 17.53 -33.36
C THR A 163 -14.03 17.74 -34.51
N ASP A 164 -15.28 17.30 -34.37
CA ASP A 164 -16.30 17.42 -35.44
C ASP A 164 -16.77 18.87 -35.68
N SER A 165 -16.42 19.83 -34.81
CA SER A 165 -16.92 21.21 -34.90
C SER A 165 -15.99 22.23 -35.59
N ILE A 166 -14.74 21.90 -35.97
CA ILE A 166 -13.86 22.87 -36.67
C ILE A 166 -13.09 22.20 -37.82
N LYS A 167 -13.43 22.62 -39.04
CA LYS A 167 -12.81 22.28 -40.34
C LYS A 167 -11.28 22.16 -40.29
N THR A 168 -10.71 21.05 -40.79
CA THR A 168 -9.59 21.13 -41.75
C THR A 168 -9.45 19.85 -42.58
N ASN A 169 -9.61 19.97 -43.89
CA ASN A 169 -9.15 19.01 -44.91
C ASN A 169 -7.61 19.02 -44.98
N ALA A 170 -6.91 18.60 -43.92
CA ALA A 170 -5.44 18.63 -43.88
C ALA A 170 -4.78 17.53 -43.03
N VAL A 171 -5.52 16.51 -42.60
CA VAL A 171 -4.89 15.32 -42.01
C VAL A 171 -5.49 14.14 -42.75
N LEU A 172 -4.66 13.48 -43.56
CA LEU A 172 -4.97 12.17 -44.12
C LEU A 172 -5.53 11.31 -42.98
N GLN A 173 -6.75 10.82 -43.15
CA GLN A 173 -7.36 9.88 -42.23
C GLN A 173 -6.50 8.62 -42.28
N ASP A 174 -5.58 8.49 -41.30
CA ASP A 174 -4.74 7.31 -41.18
C ASP A 174 -5.67 6.10 -41.02
N SER A 175 -5.51 5.13 -41.90
CA SER A 175 -6.39 3.96 -42.01
C SER A 175 -6.18 2.95 -40.88
N LEU A 176 -5.30 3.25 -39.92
CA LEU A 176 -5.10 2.45 -38.73
C LEU A 176 -6.26 2.70 -37.75
N PRO A 177 -7.10 1.70 -37.47
CA PRO A 177 -8.12 1.80 -36.43
C PRO A 177 -7.41 2.04 -35.09
N HIS A 178 -8.02 2.86 -34.23
CA HIS A 178 -7.64 3.21 -32.85
C HIS A 178 -6.36 2.56 -32.34
N LYS A 179 -5.33 3.36 -32.00
CA LYS A 179 -4.07 2.87 -31.43
C LYS A 179 -4.35 2.10 -30.13
N HIS A 180 -4.56 0.80 -30.24
CA HIS A 180 -4.52 -0.13 -29.12
C HIS A 180 -3.05 -0.28 -28.76
N TYR A 181 -2.70 0.11 -27.53
CA TYR A 181 -1.38 -0.14 -26.99
C TYR A 181 -1.40 -1.47 -26.26
N ASP A 182 -0.48 -2.36 -26.61
CA ASP A 182 -0.21 -3.54 -25.80
C ASP A 182 0.77 -3.15 -24.70
N TYR A 183 0.33 -3.26 -23.46
CA TYR A 183 1.18 -2.96 -22.31
C TYR A 183 1.96 -4.19 -21.88
N ILE A 184 3.28 -4.06 -21.83
CA ILE A 184 4.17 -5.04 -21.22
C ILE A 184 4.54 -4.53 -19.83
N ILE A 185 4.13 -5.28 -18.81
CA ILE A 185 4.39 -4.91 -17.41
C ILE A 185 5.85 -5.21 -17.07
N GLY A 186 6.60 -4.15 -16.71
CA GLY A 186 7.98 -4.24 -16.26
C GLY A 186 8.15 -3.70 -14.84
N ARG A 187 8.97 -4.36 -14.04
CA ARG A 187 9.44 -3.93 -12.72
C ARG A 187 10.85 -3.39 -12.85
N VAL A 188 11.11 -2.23 -12.24
CA VAL A 188 12.46 -1.67 -12.12
C VAL A 188 13.30 -2.57 -11.23
N ILE A 189 14.45 -3.03 -11.74
CA ILE A 189 15.44 -3.83 -11.00
C ILE A 189 16.70 -3.05 -10.68
N ASN A 190 16.97 -1.99 -11.43
CA ASN A 190 18.08 -1.10 -11.16
C ASN A 190 17.72 0.33 -11.58
N ASN A 191 18.18 1.31 -10.81
CA ASN A 191 17.95 2.72 -11.07
C ASN A 191 19.23 3.50 -10.76
N SER A 192 19.87 4.02 -11.81
CA SER A 192 20.98 4.97 -11.65
C SER A 192 20.43 6.39 -11.72
N ILE A 193 20.53 7.13 -10.61
CA ILE A 193 20.01 8.51 -10.49
C ILE A 193 21.11 9.59 -10.40
N SER A 194 22.37 9.20 -10.19
CA SER A 194 23.47 10.12 -9.86
C SER A 194 24.48 10.34 -10.99
N GLN A 195 24.22 9.81 -12.18
CA GLN A 195 25.12 9.89 -13.33
C GLN A 195 24.67 10.97 -14.31
N VAL A 196 25.61 11.46 -15.14
CA VAL A 196 25.28 12.40 -16.24
C VAL A 196 24.30 11.79 -17.24
N LYS A 197 24.33 10.45 -17.38
CA LYS A 197 23.34 9.66 -18.11
C LYS A 197 22.74 8.62 -17.17
N ASN A 198 21.49 8.84 -16.79
CA ASN A 198 20.74 7.97 -15.92
C ASN A 198 20.00 6.90 -16.74
N TYR A 199 19.99 5.67 -16.24
CA TYR A 199 19.31 4.55 -16.85
C TYR A 199 18.51 3.80 -15.79
N ILE A 200 17.32 3.37 -16.20
CA ILE A 200 16.47 2.48 -15.44
C ILE A 200 16.50 1.14 -16.14
N THR A 201 16.80 0.07 -15.42
CA THR A 201 16.75 -1.30 -15.94
C THR A 201 15.49 -1.98 -15.42
N ILE A 202 14.77 -2.64 -16.32
CA ILE A 202 13.53 -3.37 -16.00
C ILE A 202 13.75 -4.88 -16.11
N ASN A 203 12.89 -5.67 -15.47
CA ASN A 203 12.95 -7.14 -15.49
C ASN A 203 12.28 -7.75 -16.74
N GLY A 204 12.52 -7.19 -17.92
CA GLY A 204 11.97 -7.71 -19.15
C GLY A 204 12.91 -7.43 -20.32
N GLY A 205 13.02 -8.39 -21.23
CA GLY A 205 13.85 -8.29 -22.43
C GLY A 205 13.09 -8.61 -23.72
N SER A 206 13.85 -8.93 -24.77
CA SER A 206 13.30 -9.26 -26.10
C SER A 206 12.40 -10.49 -26.05
N LYS A 207 12.68 -11.45 -25.16
CA LYS A 207 11.82 -12.63 -24.93
C LYS A 207 10.47 -12.29 -24.34
N ASN A 208 10.36 -11.13 -23.69
CA ASN A 208 9.10 -10.60 -23.16
C ASN A 208 8.38 -9.70 -24.18
N GLY A 209 8.87 -9.63 -25.43
CA GLY A 209 8.30 -8.81 -26.49
C GLY A 209 8.73 -7.35 -26.46
N LEU A 210 9.75 -6.99 -25.67
CA LEU A 210 10.24 -5.61 -25.63
C LEU A 210 11.15 -5.29 -26.82
N HIS A 211 11.01 -4.08 -27.33
CA HIS A 211 11.81 -3.54 -28.43
C HIS A 211 12.37 -2.17 -28.07
N SER A 212 13.44 -1.78 -28.75
CA SER A 212 13.96 -0.41 -28.65
C SER A 212 12.92 0.58 -29.17
N ASP A 213 12.94 1.79 -28.64
CA ASP A 213 12.00 2.89 -28.92
C ASP A 213 10.56 2.71 -28.39
N MET A 214 10.30 1.67 -27.59
CA MET A 214 9.05 1.56 -26.84
C MET A 214 8.94 2.63 -25.75
N GLY A 215 7.74 3.20 -25.58
CA GLY A 215 7.44 4.15 -24.51
C GLY A 215 7.31 3.46 -23.15
N VAL A 216 7.91 4.04 -22.12
CA VAL A 216 7.83 3.58 -20.73
C VAL A 216 7.00 4.58 -19.93
N ILE A 217 5.93 4.09 -19.30
CA ILE A 217 5.04 4.89 -18.46
C ILE A 217 4.94 4.30 -17.05
N SER A 218 4.70 5.17 -16.08
CA SER A 218 4.37 4.85 -14.70
C SER A 218 2.97 5.33 -14.38
N GLN A 219 2.45 5.01 -13.19
CA GLN A 219 1.17 5.55 -12.72
C GLN A 219 1.17 7.08 -12.57
N GLN A 220 2.35 7.69 -12.42
CA GLN A 220 2.52 9.14 -12.28
C GLN A 220 2.81 9.83 -13.62
N GLY A 221 2.88 9.09 -14.73
CA GLY A 221 3.11 9.63 -16.07
C GLY A 221 4.29 9.00 -16.80
N ILE A 222 4.71 9.64 -17.90
CA ILE A 222 5.75 9.15 -18.81
C ILE A 222 7.11 9.17 -18.11
N VAL A 223 7.84 8.05 -18.21
CA VAL A 223 9.18 7.88 -17.64
C VAL A 223 10.26 8.08 -18.70
N GLY A 224 10.08 7.52 -19.90
CA GLY A 224 11.07 7.61 -20.97
C GLY A 224 10.84 6.63 -22.12
N ILE A 225 11.92 6.29 -22.83
CA ILE A 225 11.93 5.33 -23.95
C ILE A 225 12.94 4.20 -23.70
N VAL A 226 12.63 3.00 -24.19
CA VAL A 226 13.54 1.85 -24.14
C VAL A 226 14.69 2.07 -25.10
N ARG A 227 15.92 2.19 -24.58
CA ARG A 227 17.12 2.45 -25.41
C ARG A 227 17.82 1.19 -25.90
N THR A 228 17.83 0.14 -25.08
CA THR A 228 18.56 -1.10 -25.34
C THR A 228 17.80 -2.25 -24.71
N VAL A 229 17.75 -3.38 -25.41
CA VAL A 229 17.06 -4.59 -24.98
C VAL A 229 18.00 -5.77 -25.15
N SER A 230 18.18 -6.54 -24.08
CA SER A 230 18.82 -7.84 -24.05
C SER A 230 17.76 -8.94 -24.01
N ASP A 231 18.16 -10.21 -24.02
CA ASP A 231 17.22 -11.34 -23.99
C ASP A 231 16.25 -11.30 -22.79
N ASN A 232 16.72 -10.85 -21.62
CA ASN A 232 15.96 -10.91 -20.36
C ASN A 232 15.82 -9.55 -19.64
N TYR A 233 16.43 -8.47 -20.15
CA TYR A 233 16.49 -7.14 -19.52
C TYR A 233 16.53 -6.00 -20.53
#